data_AF-A0A2G8S3W6-F1
#
_entry.id   AF-A0A2G8S3W6-F1
#
_cell.length_a   1.000
_cell.length_b   1.000
_cell.length_c   1.000
_cell.angle_alpha   90.00
_cell.angle_beta   90.00
_cell.angle_gamma   90.00
#
_symmetry.space_group_name_H-M   'P 1'
#
loop_
_entity.id
_entity.type
_entity.pdbx_description
1 polymer ?
#
loop_
_entity_poly.entity_id
_entity_poly.type
_entity_poly.pdbx_seq_one_letter_code
_entity_poly.pdbx_strand_id
1 'polypeptide(L)'
;MPSYIDSQDEDLATSYLHIPDMLASWPWQRKINPFYEEVSAESNAWVRSFSPFTAKSQHSFERCDLGLLASLVFPDARRDQLRTANDLVNIFFVFDEYTDVESAPTVRGIVDVCTDAMHNPSKPRPEKSSSVKWSDSKHVAPPISPYNFVLIASDCVPPTRFWERGRRSVSDQTGPFVASFVAYMNAVVAQAEALDRGGFLTVDAFLAIRREDAGARPFYTLGALFLSIPDHFHDDPLHARMIGLGCDLVAIDNDMVSYNREQASGNGDFNFITLTMHHHGLTLHDAARRLVEKVTELDAQFMQCHSEFCAAVGEASGGTAAIQWQEYMDHVQRECVSGVLELELRAVRLIPKKMRNANLRENQVDVFLMEEGLAKV
;
A
#
# COMPACT_ATOMS: atom_id res chain seq x y z
N MET A 1 49.06 -8.39 -0.96
CA MET A 1 48.68 -7.25 -1.82
C MET A 1 47.22 -6.96 -1.56
N PRO A 2 46.82 -5.73 -1.23
CA PRO A 2 45.42 -5.37 -1.21
C PRO A 2 44.94 -5.30 -2.67
N SER A 3 43.86 -6.03 -2.98
CA SER A 3 43.20 -5.95 -4.28
C SER A 3 42.68 -4.53 -4.48
N TYR A 4 43.15 -3.87 -5.53
CA TYR A 4 42.51 -2.68 -6.09
C TYR A 4 41.09 -3.08 -6.50
N ILE A 5 40.09 -2.69 -5.72
CA ILE A 5 38.74 -2.53 -6.25
C ILE A 5 38.81 -1.26 -7.09
N ASP A 6 38.42 -1.37 -8.36
CA ASP A 6 38.51 -0.27 -9.32
C ASP A 6 37.58 0.87 -8.87
N SER A 7 38.07 2.12 -8.89
CA SER A 7 37.27 3.30 -8.52
C SER A 7 35.99 3.47 -9.37
N GLN A 8 35.94 2.82 -10.54
CA GLN A 8 34.73 2.75 -11.36
C GLN A 8 33.66 1.84 -10.78
N ASP A 9 34.02 0.79 -10.03
CA ASP A 9 33.05 -0.12 -9.38
C ASP A 9 32.39 0.54 -8.15
N GLU A 10 33.09 1.43 -7.42
CA GLU A 10 32.48 2.23 -6.34
C GLU A 10 31.51 3.30 -6.87
N ASP A 11 31.84 3.96 -7.98
CA ASP A 11 30.96 4.94 -8.66
C ASP A 11 29.74 4.27 -9.32
N LEU A 12 29.90 3.03 -9.81
CA LEU A 12 28.78 2.22 -10.29
C LEU A 12 27.91 1.72 -9.13
N ALA A 13 28.49 1.25 -8.01
CA ALA A 13 27.73 0.78 -6.85
C ALA A 13 26.90 1.89 -6.19
N THR A 14 27.35 3.15 -6.25
CA THR A 14 26.58 4.32 -5.78
C THR A 14 25.51 4.78 -6.77
N SER A 15 25.51 4.27 -8.00
CA SER A 15 24.52 4.56 -9.04
C SER A 15 23.34 3.58 -9.07
N TYR A 16 23.37 2.51 -8.27
CA TYR A 16 22.33 1.49 -8.24
C TYR A 16 21.82 1.26 -6.81
N LEU A 17 20.51 1.08 -6.68
CA LEU A 17 19.89 0.52 -5.50
C LEU A 17 19.85 -1.00 -5.65
N HIS A 18 20.55 -1.70 -4.77
CA HIS A 18 20.50 -3.16 -4.66
C HIS A 18 19.48 -3.56 -3.62
N ILE A 19 18.43 -4.28 -4.06
CA ILE A 19 17.39 -4.82 -3.18
C ILE A 19 17.66 -6.32 -3.09
N PRO A 20 18.13 -6.84 -1.94
CA PRO A 20 18.32 -8.27 -1.78
C PRO A 20 16.97 -8.98 -1.72
N ASP A 21 16.99 -10.31 -1.87
CA ASP A 21 15.79 -11.13 -1.73
C ASP A 21 15.39 -11.19 -0.25
N MET A 22 14.52 -10.26 0.16
CA MET A 22 14.01 -10.12 1.53
C MET A 22 13.19 -11.33 1.99
N LEU A 23 12.76 -12.17 1.05
CA LEU A 23 11.90 -13.32 1.29
C LEU A 23 12.66 -14.65 1.13
N ALA A 24 13.99 -14.61 0.99
CA ALA A 24 14.81 -15.80 0.73
C ALA A 24 14.67 -16.90 1.80
N SER A 25 14.42 -16.52 3.05
CA SER A 25 14.18 -17.43 4.18
C SER A 25 12.71 -17.63 4.51
N TRP A 26 11.78 -17.03 3.75
CA TRP A 26 10.36 -17.14 4.03
C TRP A 26 9.86 -18.55 3.67
N PRO A 27 9.23 -19.30 4.62
CA PRO A 27 9.01 -20.72 4.42
C PRO A 27 7.76 -21.04 3.57
N TRP A 28 6.90 -20.06 3.28
CA TRP A 28 5.67 -20.28 2.52
C TRP A 28 5.81 -19.97 1.04
N GLN A 29 5.26 -20.86 0.21
CA GLN A 29 5.25 -20.70 -1.24
C GLN A 29 4.25 -19.65 -1.68
N ARG A 30 4.66 -18.79 -2.62
CA ARG A 30 3.76 -17.88 -3.31
C ARG A 30 2.78 -18.67 -4.18
N LYS A 31 1.53 -18.23 -4.19
CA LYS A 31 0.47 -18.76 -5.04
C LYS A 31 -0.28 -17.57 -5.65
N ILE A 32 -0.65 -17.68 -6.91
CA ILE A 32 -1.48 -16.68 -7.60
C ILE A 32 -2.91 -17.23 -7.66
N ASN A 33 -3.89 -16.39 -7.34
CA ASN A 33 -5.29 -16.76 -7.46
C ASN A 33 -5.65 -17.12 -8.92
N PRO A 34 -6.35 -18.25 -9.17
CA PRO A 34 -6.71 -18.67 -10.53
C PRO A 34 -7.62 -17.70 -11.30
N PHE A 35 -8.28 -16.76 -10.62
CA PHE A 35 -9.14 -15.74 -11.24
C PHE A 35 -8.41 -14.42 -11.53
N TYR A 36 -7.08 -14.36 -11.35
CA TYR A 36 -6.27 -13.15 -11.48
C TYR A 36 -6.56 -12.34 -12.76
N GLU A 37 -6.37 -12.93 -13.95
CA GLU A 37 -6.47 -12.19 -15.21
C GLU A 37 -7.86 -11.60 -15.42
N GLU A 38 -8.91 -12.40 -15.17
CA GLU A 38 -10.30 -12.01 -15.33
C GLU A 38 -10.67 -10.87 -14.36
N VAL A 39 -10.37 -11.05 -13.08
CA VAL A 39 -10.72 -10.08 -12.03
C VAL A 39 -9.89 -8.80 -12.15
N SER A 40 -8.63 -8.90 -12.56
CA SER A 40 -7.76 -7.76 -12.88
C SER A 40 -8.36 -6.90 -13.99
N ALA A 41 -8.72 -7.52 -15.12
CA ALA A 41 -9.31 -6.83 -16.26
C ALA A 41 -10.63 -6.13 -15.89
N GLU A 42 -11.52 -6.81 -15.16
CA GLU A 42 -12.76 -6.20 -14.68
C GLU A 42 -12.48 -4.99 -13.76
N SER A 43 -11.43 -5.04 -12.93
CA SER A 43 -11.20 -4.02 -11.89
C SER A 43 -10.61 -2.77 -12.51
N ASN A 44 -9.66 -2.96 -13.42
CA ASN A 44 -9.12 -1.89 -14.23
C ASN A 44 -10.22 -1.22 -15.07
N ALA A 45 -11.13 -1.99 -15.67
CA ALA A 45 -12.29 -1.44 -16.38
C ALA A 45 -13.22 -0.60 -15.48
N TRP A 46 -13.43 -1.05 -14.24
CA TRP A 46 -14.21 -0.32 -13.25
C TRP A 46 -13.53 1.00 -12.84
N VAL A 47 -12.22 0.99 -12.54
CA VAL A 47 -11.43 2.20 -12.26
C VAL A 47 -11.48 3.18 -13.44
N ARG A 48 -11.23 2.70 -14.66
CA ARG A 48 -11.31 3.51 -15.89
C ARG A 48 -12.66 4.21 -16.05
N SER A 49 -13.76 3.56 -15.66
CA SER A 49 -15.11 4.10 -15.81
C SER A 49 -15.32 5.44 -15.09
N PHE A 50 -14.49 5.72 -14.09
CA PHE A 50 -14.53 6.99 -13.38
C PHE A 50 -13.63 8.06 -13.96
N SER A 51 -12.70 7.68 -14.84
CA SER A 51 -11.69 8.55 -15.42
C SER A 51 -10.85 9.29 -14.36
N PRO A 52 -10.20 8.57 -13.43
CA PRO A 52 -9.44 9.18 -12.33
C PRO A 52 -8.13 9.84 -12.81
N PHE A 53 -7.66 9.49 -14.00
CA PHE A 53 -6.34 9.82 -14.50
C PHE A 53 -6.37 10.33 -15.95
N THR A 54 -5.30 11.00 -16.37
CA THR A 54 -5.03 11.24 -17.80
C THR A 54 -4.79 9.92 -18.53
N ALA A 55 -4.88 9.90 -19.87
CA ALA A 55 -4.59 8.68 -20.63
C ALA A 55 -3.18 8.12 -20.38
N LYS A 56 -2.20 9.00 -20.15
CA LYS A 56 -0.82 8.61 -19.79
C LYS A 56 -0.79 7.97 -18.40
N SER A 57 -1.25 8.70 -17.38
CA SER A 57 -1.26 8.23 -15.99
C SER A 57 -2.10 6.95 -15.81
N GLN A 58 -3.21 6.81 -16.55
CA GLN A 58 -4.02 5.58 -16.56
C GLN A 58 -3.25 4.39 -17.13
N HIS A 59 -2.49 4.60 -18.22
CA HIS A 59 -1.63 3.56 -18.78
C HIS A 59 -0.53 3.16 -17.78
N SER A 60 0.08 4.14 -17.12
CA SER A 60 1.12 3.92 -16.12
C SER A 60 0.57 3.14 -14.91
N PHE A 61 -0.59 3.54 -14.39
CA PHE A 61 -1.29 2.87 -13.28
C PHE A 61 -1.59 1.40 -13.57
N GLU A 62 -2.07 1.08 -14.78
CA GLU A 62 -2.42 -0.30 -15.14
C GLU A 62 -1.21 -1.22 -15.31
N ARG A 63 -0.05 -0.66 -15.66
CA ARG A 63 1.21 -1.40 -15.71
C ARG A 63 1.77 -1.70 -14.31
N CYS A 64 1.28 -1.05 -13.25
CA CYS A 64 1.58 -1.47 -11.88
C CYS A 64 1.00 -2.86 -11.56
N ASP A 65 0.06 -3.38 -12.36
CA ASP A 65 -0.53 -4.72 -12.20
C ASP A 65 -1.05 -5.01 -10.79
N LEU A 66 -1.84 -4.08 -10.26
CA LEU A 66 -2.42 -4.16 -8.91
C LEU A 66 -3.32 -5.39 -8.70
N GLY A 67 -3.84 -5.97 -9.78
CA GLY A 67 -4.55 -7.25 -9.75
C GLY A 67 -3.67 -8.42 -9.35
N LEU A 68 -2.37 -8.40 -9.71
CA LEU A 68 -1.42 -9.44 -9.31
C LEU A 68 -1.19 -9.36 -7.79
N LEU A 69 -1.01 -8.14 -7.26
CA LEU A 69 -0.90 -7.91 -5.81
C LEU A 69 -2.09 -8.53 -5.07
N ALA A 70 -3.33 -8.15 -5.44
CA ALA A 70 -4.53 -8.71 -4.82
C ALA A 70 -4.62 -10.24 -4.92
N SER A 71 -4.09 -10.83 -6.00
CA SER A 71 -4.11 -12.27 -6.26
C SER A 71 -3.03 -13.06 -5.52
N LEU A 72 -1.93 -12.41 -5.13
CA LEU A 72 -0.88 -12.96 -4.28
C LEU A 72 -1.25 -12.90 -2.79
N VAL A 73 -1.89 -11.79 -2.41
CA VAL A 73 -2.53 -11.49 -1.13
C VAL A 73 -3.64 -12.52 -0.83
N PHE A 74 -4.60 -12.69 -1.74
CA PHE A 74 -5.74 -13.60 -1.58
C PHE A 74 -5.75 -14.79 -2.59
N PRO A 75 -4.80 -15.73 -2.50
CA PRO A 75 -4.62 -16.78 -3.52
C PRO A 75 -5.71 -17.86 -3.52
N ASP A 76 -6.40 -18.02 -2.39
CA ASP A 76 -7.43 -19.04 -2.17
C ASP A 76 -8.84 -18.43 -2.09
N ALA A 77 -8.96 -17.09 -2.20
CA ALA A 77 -10.24 -16.41 -2.20
C ALA A 77 -11.09 -16.80 -3.42
N ARG A 78 -12.40 -16.86 -3.21
CA ARG A 78 -13.36 -17.04 -4.30
C ARG A 78 -13.31 -15.83 -5.25
N ARG A 79 -13.75 -16.01 -6.49
CA ARG A 79 -13.77 -14.95 -7.51
C ARG A 79 -14.43 -13.64 -7.04
N ASP A 80 -15.54 -13.73 -6.30
CA ASP A 80 -16.26 -12.56 -5.77
C ASP A 80 -15.49 -11.84 -4.65
N GLN A 81 -14.79 -12.60 -3.79
CA GLN A 81 -13.91 -12.07 -2.74
C GLN A 81 -12.65 -11.44 -3.34
N LEU A 82 -11.99 -12.12 -4.29
CA LEU A 82 -10.85 -11.57 -5.01
C LEU A 82 -11.24 -10.27 -5.73
N ARG A 83 -12.45 -10.22 -6.29
CA ARG A 83 -12.97 -9.00 -6.91
C ARG A 83 -13.05 -7.84 -5.92
N THR A 84 -13.58 -8.07 -4.73
CA THR A 84 -13.62 -7.07 -3.66
C THR A 84 -12.21 -6.64 -3.26
N ALA A 85 -11.29 -7.59 -3.05
CA ALA A 85 -9.91 -7.29 -2.71
C ALA A 85 -9.20 -6.44 -3.77
N ASN A 86 -9.37 -6.78 -5.05
CA ASN A 86 -8.75 -6.04 -6.14
C ASN A 86 -9.32 -4.62 -6.29
N ASP A 87 -10.63 -4.45 -6.06
CA ASP A 87 -11.24 -3.11 -5.98
C ASP A 87 -10.63 -2.29 -4.83
N LEU A 88 -10.38 -2.92 -3.67
CA LEU A 88 -9.74 -2.26 -2.52
C LEU A 88 -8.31 -1.81 -2.83
N VAL A 89 -7.48 -2.68 -3.42
CA VAL A 89 -6.11 -2.33 -3.82
C VAL A 89 -6.14 -1.14 -4.79
N ASN A 90 -6.99 -1.19 -5.81
CA ASN A 90 -7.11 -0.09 -6.76
C ASN A 90 -7.55 1.22 -6.09
N ILE A 91 -8.49 1.17 -5.14
CA ILE A 91 -8.90 2.36 -4.36
C ILE A 91 -7.70 2.92 -3.59
N PHE A 92 -6.90 2.07 -2.94
CA PHE A 92 -5.76 2.50 -2.12
C PHE A 92 -4.70 3.20 -2.96
N PHE A 93 -4.32 2.63 -4.10
CA PHE A 93 -3.34 3.25 -4.98
C PHE A 93 -3.89 4.52 -5.65
N VAL A 94 -5.16 4.58 -6.04
CA VAL A 94 -5.75 5.84 -6.53
C VAL A 94 -5.73 6.89 -5.43
N PHE A 95 -6.10 6.51 -4.21
CA PHE A 95 -6.08 7.41 -3.06
C PHE A 95 -4.67 7.95 -2.79
N ASP A 96 -3.67 7.07 -2.74
CA ASP A 96 -2.26 7.38 -2.52
C ASP A 96 -1.74 8.41 -3.53
N GLU A 97 -1.96 8.16 -4.82
CA GLU A 97 -1.50 9.04 -5.91
C GLU A 97 -2.12 10.46 -5.82
N TYR A 98 -3.33 10.59 -5.29
CA TYR A 98 -3.94 11.90 -5.03
C TYR A 98 -3.43 12.56 -3.75
N THR A 99 -3.20 11.79 -2.68
CA THR A 99 -2.80 12.36 -1.38
C THR A 99 -1.33 12.74 -1.34
N ASP A 100 -0.48 12.05 -2.10
CA ASP A 100 0.97 12.26 -2.12
C ASP A 100 1.40 13.65 -2.59
N VAL A 101 0.59 14.27 -3.46
CA VAL A 101 0.86 15.58 -4.09
C VAL A 101 0.11 16.74 -3.43
N GLU A 102 -0.65 16.46 -2.38
CA GLU A 102 -1.55 17.41 -1.74
C GLU A 102 -1.06 17.88 -0.36
N SER A 103 -1.54 19.06 0.04
CA SER A 103 -1.27 19.59 1.39
C SER A 103 -2.10 18.88 2.45
N ALA A 104 -1.62 18.85 3.69
CA ALA A 104 -2.31 18.19 4.80
C ALA A 104 -3.78 18.63 4.98
N PRO A 105 -4.14 19.93 4.87
CA PRO A 105 -5.56 20.34 4.90
C PRO A 105 -6.40 19.76 3.76
N THR A 106 -5.83 19.63 2.55
CA THR A 106 -6.54 18.99 1.42
C THR A 106 -6.71 17.50 1.68
N VAL A 107 -5.64 16.80 2.08
CA VAL A 107 -5.66 15.37 2.42
C VAL A 107 -6.68 15.11 3.54
N ARG A 108 -6.81 16.01 4.52
CA ARG A 108 -7.85 15.92 5.55
C ARG A 108 -9.26 15.95 4.95
N GLY A 109 -9.54 16.90 4.06
CA GLY A 109 -10.84 16.97 3.39
C GLY A 109 -11.16 15.73 2.55
N ILE A 110 -10.15 15.16 1.89
CA ILE A 110 -10.23 13.89 1.16
C ILE A 110 -10.60 12.75 2.12
N VAL A 111 -9.85 12.59 3.21
CA VAL A 111 -10.06 11.56 4.24
C VAL A 111 -11.43 11.67 4.87
N ASP A 112 -11.87 12.86 5.25
CA ASP A 112 -13.18 13.07 5.89
C ASP A 112 -14.33 12.56 5.00
N VAL A 113 -14.22 12.77 3.68
CA VAL A 113 -15.20 12.28 2.70
C VAL A 113 -15.18 10.76 2.60
N CYS A 114 -13.98 10.16 2.51
CA CYS A 114 -13.81 8.71 2.47
C CYS A 114 -14.34 8.03 3.74
N THR A 115 -14.02 8.59 4.93
CA THR A 115 -14.46 8.09 6.23
C THR A 115 -15.97 8.24 6.42
N ASP A 116 -16.57 9.38 6.05
CA ASP A 116 -18.03 9.55 6.04
C ASP A 116 -18.69 8.53 5.12
N ALA A 117 -18.08 8.22 3.98
CA ALA A 117 -18.59 7.22 3.07
C ALA A 117 -18.54 5.82 3.68
N MET A 118 -17.43 5.42 4.28
CA MET A 118 -17.31 4.13 4.95
C MET A 118 -18.32 3.94 6.09
N HIS A 119 -18.59 4.99 6.87
CA HIS A 119 -19.58 4.91 7.95
C HIS A 119 -21.03 5.06 7.49
N ASN A 120 -21.27 5.80 6.42
CA ASN A 120 -22.60 6.11 5.91
C ASN A 120 -22.76 5.64 4.46
N PRO A 121 -22.69 4.32 4.19
CA PRO A 121 -22.71 3.76 2.86
C PRO A 121 -24.05 3.97 2.12
N SER A 122 -25.14 4.25 2.83
CA SER A 122 -26.46 4.51 2.21
C SER A 122 -26.78 6.00 2.04
N LYS A 123 -25.90 6.89 2.51
CA LYS A 123 -26.10 8.34 2.39
C LYS A 123 -25.94 8.76 0.92
N PRO A 124 -26.95 9.42 0.31
CA PRO A 124 -26.84 9.92 -1.05
C PRO A 124 -25.65 10.87 -1.19
N ARG A 125 -24.86 10.70 -2.26
CA ARG A 125 -23.72 11.56 -2.61
C ARG A 125 -24.00 12.28 -3.93
N PRO A 126 -23.43 13.46 -4.17
CA PRO A 126 -23.63 14.17 -5.43
C PRO A 126 -23.15 13.30 -6.60
N GLU A 127 -24.02 13.07 -7.59
CA GLU A 127 -23.60 12.44 -8.84
C GLU A 127 -22.77 13.43 -9.67
N LYS A 128 -21.86 12.90 -10.50
CA LYS A 128 -21.15 13.66 -11.54
C LYS A 128 -22.13 14.54 -12.31
N SER A 129 -22.04 15.86 -12.12
CA SER A 129 -22.80 16.82 -12.92
C SER A 129 -22.39 16.68 -14.38
N SER A 130 -23.31 16.23 -15.23
CA SER A 130 -23.16 16.02 -16.68
C SER A 130 -22.86 17.30 -17.49
N SER A 131 -22.57 18.43 -16.82
CA SER A 131 -22.38 19.75 -17.44
C SER A 131 -20.93 20.17 -17.66
N VAL A 132 -19.93 19.39 -17.21
CA VAL A 132 -18.53 19.63 -17.59
C VAL A 132 -18.24 18.92 -18.91
N LYS A 133 -18.60 19.58 -20.02
CA LYS A 133 -18.09 19.21 -21.34
C LYS A 133 -16.62 19.61 -21.42
N TRP A 134 -15.74 18.62 -21.40
CA TRP A 134 -14.33 18.79 -21.75
C TRP A 134 -14.27 19.23 -23.22
N SER A 135 -13.96 20.49 -23.48
CA SER A 135 -13.68 20.96 -24.85
C SER A 135 -12.24 20.62 -25.19
N ASP A 136 -12.02 20.11 -26.41
CA ASP A 136 -10.73 19.76 -27.04
C ASP A 136 -9.74 20.94 -27.23
N SER A 137 -9.81 21.96 -26.39
CA SER A 137 -8.98 23.15 -26.49
C SER A 137 -7.71 23.00 -25.64
N LYS A 138 -6.56 23.10 -26.32
CA LYS A 138 -5.16 23.08 -25.82
C LYS A 138 -4.78 24.10 -24.73
N HIS A 139 -5.67 24.55 -23.85
CA HIS A 139 -5.37 25.58 -22.86
C HIS A 139 -5.91 25.17 -21.49
N VAL A 140 -4.96 24.89 -20.59
CA VAL A 140 -5.04 24.89 -19.12
C VAL A 140 -6.30 24.26 -18.54
N ALA A 141 -6.19 23.00 -18.10
CA ALA A 141 -7.16 22.38 -17.22
C ALA A 141 -7.44 23.35 -16.04
N PRO A 142 -8.70 23.67 -15.72
CA PRO A 142 -8.99 24.46 -14.53
C PRO A 142 -8.44 23.69 -13.31
N PRO A 143 -8.03 24.41 -12.25
CA PRO A 143 -7.46 23.77 -11.08
C PRO A 143 -8.42 22.70 -10.56
N ILE A 144 -7.88 21.50 -10.30
CA ILE A 144 -8.59 20.47 -9.56
C ILE A 144 -8.95 21.10 -8.23
N SER A 145 -10.21 21.51 -8.12
CA SER A 145 -10.76 21.84 -6.84
C SER A 145 -10.95 20.50 -6.09
N PRO A 146 -10.89 20.48 -4.75
CA PRO A 146 -11.31 19.34 -3.93
C PRO A 146 -12.59 18.65 -4.43
N TYR A 147 -13.46 19.36 -5.17
CA TYR A 147 -14.59 18.81 -5.92
C TYR A 147 -14.30 17.65 -6.87
N ASN A 148 -13.15 17.54 -7.55
CA ASN A 148 -12.89 16.42 -8.47
C ASN A 148 -12.46 15.16 -7.75
N PHE A 149 -11.66 15.26 -6.67
CA PHE A 149 -11.46 14.12 -5.77
C PHE A 149 -12.73 13.83 -5.00
N VAL A 150 -13.53 14.81 -4.56
CA VAL A 150 -14.84 14.58 -3.96
C VAL A 150 -15.79 13.90 -4.93
N LEU A 151 -15.69 14.13 -6.24
CA LEU A 151 -16.42 13.40 -7.27
C LEU A 151 -15.85 12.00 -7.51
N ILE A 152 -14.53 11.84 -7.45
CA ILE A 152 -13.83 10.55 -7.41
C ILE A 152 -13.99 9.87 -6.04
N ALA A 153 -14.44 10.53 -4.99
CA ALA A 153 -14.65 9.98 -3.66
C ALA A 153 -16.15 9.93 -3.31
N SER A 154 -16.99 10.48 -4.17
CA SER A 154 -18.42 10.21 -4.24
C SER A 154 -18.71 9.14 -5.27
N ASP A 155 -17.93 9.07 -6.36
CA ASP A 155 -18.03 8.08 -7.44
C ASP A 155 -16.97 6.95 -7.33
N CYS A 156 -15.66 7.25 -7.22
CA CYS A 156 -14.56 6.23 -7.05
C CYS A 156 -14.24 5.87 -5.59
N VAL A 157 -14.89 6.49 -4.61
CA VAL A 157 -15.07 5.90 -3.29
C VAL A 157 -16.56 5.63 -3.20
N PRO A 158 -17.00 4.46 -3.66
CA PRO A 158 -18.33 4.03 -3.35
C PRO A 158 -18.22 3.04 -2.19
N PRO A 159 -18.15 3.49 -0.94
CA PRO A 159 -18.72 2.76 0.17
C PRO A 159 -20.20 2.50 -0.03
N THR A 160 -20.83 2.98 -1.10
CA THR A 160 -22.05 2.41 -1.65
C THR A 160 -21.74 1.15 -2.46
N ARG A 161 -21.02 1.20 -3.59
CA ARG A 161 -20.78 0.09 -4.55
C ARG A 161 -19.69 -0.92 -4.21
N PHE A 162 -18.51 -0.49 -3.75
CA PHE A 162 -17.51 -1.37 -3.14
C PHE A 162 -18.11 -2.06 -1.92
N TRP A 163 -18.89 -1.33 -1.11
CA TRP A 163 -19.60 -1.94 0.00
C TRP A 163 -20.77 -2.82 -0.45
N GLU A 164 -21.55 -2.44 -1.46
CA GLU A 164 -22.67 -3.24 -2.00
C GLU A 164 -22.14 -4.55 -2.57
N ARG A 165 -20.97 -4.52 -3.21
CA ARG A 165 -20.27 -5.71 -3.71
C ARG A 165 -19.61 -6.47 -2.57
N GLY A 166 -18.86 -5.78 -1.73
CA GLY A 166 -18.15 -6.30 -0.56
C GLY A 166 -19.09 -7.02 0.39
N ARG A 167 -20.22 -6.41 0.76
CA ARG A 167 -21.29 -6.98 1.59
C ARG A 167 -21.92 -8.24 1.02
N ARG A 168 -21.83 -8.49 -0.30
CA ARG A 168 -22.25 -9.77 -0.90
C ARG A 168 -21.19 -10.86 -0.75
N SER A 169 -19.94 -10.47 -0.50
CA SER A 169 -18.76 -11.35 -0.43
C SER A 169 -18.17 -11.52 0.98
N VAL A 170 -18.68 -10.79 1.98
CA VAL A 170 -18.20 -10.79 3.38
C VAL A 170 -19.34 -10.98 4.39
N SER A 171 -19.00 -11.36 5.62
CA SER A 171 -19.93 -11.50 6.74
C SER A 171 -20.54 -10.16 7.19
N ASP A 172 -21.52 -10.20 8.10
CA ASP A 172 -22.19 -8.99 8.62
C ASP A 172 -21.33 -8.19 9.63
N GLN A 173 -20.30 -8.81 10.21
CA GLN A 173 -19.45 -8.20 11.24
C GLN A 173 -18.27 -7.46 10.60
N THR A 174 -18.49 -6.24 10.14
CA THR A 174 -17.47 -5.46 9.40
C THR A 174 -16.64 -4.52 10.28
N GLY A 175 -16.81 -4.56 11.61
CA GLY A 175 -16.24 -3.61 12.56
C GLY A 175 -14.71 -3.48 12.46
N PRO A 176 -13.95 -4.58 12.60
CA PRO A 176 -12.48 -4.55 12.52
C PRO A 176 -11.95 -3.98 11.20
N PHE A 177 -12.58 -4.32 10.07
CA PHE A 177 -12.20 -3.79 8.76
C PHE A 177 -12.40 -2.28 8.68
N VAL A 178 -13.59 -1.78 9.03
CA VAL A 178 -13.88 -0.35 9.02
C VAL A 178 -12.93 0.41 9.94
N ALA A 179 -12.65 -0.13 11.13
CA ALA A 179 -11.68 0.46 12.06
C ALA A 179 -10.28 0.57 11.45
N SER A 180 -9.77 -0.52 10.84
CA SER A 180 -8.45 -0.51 10.19
C SER A 180 -8.37 0.41 8.98
N PHE A 181 -9.45 0.53 8.19
CA PHE A 181 -9.53 1.44 7.05
C PHE A 181 -9.47 2.90 7.51
N VAL A 182 -10.20 3.24 8.58
CA VAL A 182 -10.18 4.59 9.16
C VAL A 182 -8.82 4.90 9.82
N ALA A 183 -8.17 3.92 10.42
CA ALA A 183 -6.81 4.07 10.94
C ALA A 183 -5.80 4.42 9.83
N TYR A 184 -5.82 3.66 8.71
CA TYR A 184 -5.04 3.95 7.50
C TYR A 184 -5.28 5.38 7.00
N MET A 185 -6.54 5.76 6.79
CA MET A 185 -6.91 7.09 6.30
C MET A 185 -6.38 8.21 7.22
N ASN A 186 -6.43 8.01 8.54
CA ASN A 186 -5.87 8.98 9.48
C ASN A 186 -4.35 9.03 9.48
N ALA A 187 -3.69 7.89 9.27
CA ALA A 187 -2.23 7.84 9.15
C ALA A 187 -1.72 8.57 7.91
N VAL A 188 -2.41 8.48 6.77
CA VAL A 188 -2.06 9.24 5.56
C VAL A 188 -2.11 10.75 5.80
N VAL A 189 -3.04 11.24 6.62
CA VAL A 189 -2.99 12.66 7.02
C VAL A 189 -1.87 12.95 7.99
N ALA A 190 -1.57 12.06 8.94
CA ALA A 190 -0.42 12.27 9.82
C ALA A 190 0.90 12.32 9.03
N GLN A 191 1.02 11.54 7.95
CA GLN A 191 2.12 11.60 6.99
C GLN A 191 2.18 12.97 6.29
N ALA A 192 1.06 13.43 5.70
CA ALA A 192 0.99 14.77 5.10
C ALA A 192 1.31 15.89 6.12
N GLU A 193 0.78 15.73 7.34
CA GLU A 193 1.16 16.35 8.62
C GLU A 193 2.66 16.60 8.75
N ALA A 194 3.39 15.49 8.74
CA ALA A 194 4.83 15.45 8.94
C ALA A 194 5.58 16.10 7.78
N LEU A 195 5.15 15.82 6.54
CA LEU A 195 5.79 16.36 5.33
C LEU A 195 5.63 17.88 5.21
N ASP A 196 4.45 18.42 5.55
CA ASP A 196 4.18 19.86 5.54
C ASP A 196 4.93 20.60 6.67
N ARG A 197 5.07 19.97 7.84
CA ARG A 197 5.93 20.51 8.92
C ARG A 197 7.40 20.54 8.51
N GLY A 198 7.82 19.59 7.68
CA GLY A 198 9.20 19.40 7.26
C GLY A 198 10.09 18.85 8.38
N GLY A 199 11.33 18.52 8.02
CA GLY A 199 12.30 17.89 8.91
C GLY A 199 12.08 16.38 9.07
N PHE A 200 13.07 15.72 9.68
CA PHE A 200 13.02 14.28 9.89
C PHE A 200 12.34 13.93 11.20
N LEU A 201 11.37 13.01 11.15
CA LEU A 201 10.77 12.39 12.33
C LEU A 201 11.81 11.52 13.05
N THR A 202 11.61 11.27 14.34
CA THR A 202 12.31 10.16 15.01
C THR A 202 11.85 8.83 14.41
N VAL A 203 12.66 7.78 14.53
CA VAL A 203 12.31 6.44 14.04
C VAL A 203 10.97 5.96 14.62
N ASP A 204 10.75 6.15 15.93
CA ASP A 204 9.50 5.75 16.58
C ASP A 204 8.28 6.53 16.08
N ALA A 205 8.42 7.84 15.88
CA ALA A 205 7.32 8.68 15.39
C ALA A 205 6.98 8.37 13.93
N PHE A 206 8.00 8.10 13.10
CA PHE A 206 7.79 7.62 11.74
C PHE A 206 7.08 6.27 11.72
N LEU A 207 7.58 5.29 12.47
CA LEU A 207 7.03 3.94 12.50
C LEU A 207 5.57 3.92 12.98
N ALA A 208 5.21 4.77 13.94
CA ALA A 208 3.83 4.90 14.42
C ALA A 208 2.85 5.36 13.33
N ILE A 209 3.32 6.11 12.33
CA ILE A 209 2.51 6.55 11.19
C ILE A 209 2.61 5.50 10.07
N ARG A 210 3.84 5.14 9.67
CA ARG A 210 4.12 4.25 8.53
C ARG A 210 3.46 2.88 8.65
N ARG A 211 3.39 2.33 9.88
CA ARG A 211 2.72 1.04 10.14
C ARG A 211 1.27 1.02 9.66
N GLU A 212 0.59 2.16 9.76
CA GLU A 212 -0.82 2.26 9.39
C GLU A 212 -1.00 2.85 7.97
N ASP A 213 -0.18 3.84 7.56
CA ASP A 213 -0.28 4.45 6.22
C ASP A 213 0.20 3.52 5.09
N ALA A 214 1.01 2.49 5.38
CA ALA A 214 1.38 1.49 4.39
C ALA A 214 0.17 0.66 3.88
N GLY A 215 -0.98 0.78 4.55
CA GLY A 215 -2.23 0.20 4.08
C GLY A 215 -2.34 -1.32 4.23
N ALA A 216 -1.39 -1.97 4.93
CA ALA A 216 -1.38 -3.42 5.12
C ALA A 216 -2.52 -3.92 6.04
N ARG A 217 -2.82 -3.22 7.14
CA ARG A 217 -3.81 -3.64 8.15
C ARG A 217 -5.21 -3.91 7.58
N PRO A 218 -5.75 -3.08 6.67
CA PRO A 218 -7.02 -3.36 5.98
C PRO A 218 -7.08 -4.70 5.23
N PHE A 219 -5.95 -5.22 4.72
CA PHE A 219 -5.94 -6.53 4.03
C PHE A 219 -6.01 -7.69 5.02
N TYR A 220 -5.33 -7.58 6.17
CA TYR A 220 -5.46 -8.58 7.24
C TYR A 220 -6.88 -8.66 7.81
N THR A 221 -7.55 -7.52 7.98
CA THR A 221 -8.93 -7.48 8.46
C THR A 221 -9.91 -7.92 7.38
N LEU A 222 -9.66 -7.63 6.09
CA LEU A 222 -10.45 -8.15 4.98
C LEU A 222 -10.34 -9.68 4.85
N GLY A 223 -9.15 -10.25 5.03
CA GLY A 223 -8.97 -11.71 5.06
C GLY A 223 -9.74 -12.36 6.21
N ALA A 224 -9.70 -11.76 7.39
CA ALA A 224 -10.52 -12.19 8.53
C ALA A 224 -12.02 -12.14 8.20
N LEU A 225 -12.48 -11.11 7.48
CA LEU A 225 -13.87 -11.00 7.02
C LEU A 225 -14.25 -12.10 6.02
N PHE A 226 -13.37 -12.42 5.06
CA PHE A 226 -13.61 -13.48 4.08
C PHE A 226 -13.75 -14.86 4.73
N LEU A 227 -13.02 -15.08 5.83
CA LEU A 227 -13.04 -16.33 6.60
C LEU A 227 -14.04 -16.31 7.76
N SER A 228 -14.75 -15.19 7.97
CA SER A 228 -15.70 -14.98 9.07
C SER A 228 -15.08 -15.26 10.45
N ILE A 229 -13.85 -14.76 10.67
CA ILE A 229 -13.15 -14.86 11.96
C ILE A 229 -13.91 -14.03 13.01
N PRO A 230 -14.26 -14.60 14.19
CA PRO A 230 -14.95 -13.88 15.26
C PRO A 230 -14.18 -12.69 15.85
N ASP A 231 -14.88 -11.63 16.27
CA ASP A 231 -14.26 -10.41 16.81
C ASP A 231 -13.28 -10.63 17.99
N HIS A 232 -13.61 -11.50 18.95
CA HIS A 232 -12.79 -11.73 20.17
C HIS A 232 -11.36 -12.21 19.87
N PHE A 233 -11.12 -12.70 18.67
CA PHE A 233 -9.82 -13.15 18.20
C PHE A 233 -8.91 -12.00 17.76
N HIS A 234 -9.49 -10.88 17.34
CA HIS A 234 -8.76 -9.65 17.07
C HIS A 234 -8.24 -8.99 18.38
N ASP A 235 -8.84 -9.33 19.51
CA ASP A 235 -8.43 -8.87 20.84
C ASP A 235 -7.27 -9.69 21.43
N ASP A 236 -6.88 -10.80 20.78
CA ASP A 236 -5.76 -11.63 21.24
C ASP A 236 -4.42 -10.88 21.10
N PRO A 237 -3.61 -10.75 22.18
CA PRO A 237 -2.37 -10.00 22.15
C PRO A 237 -1.32 -10.55 21.16
N LEU A 238 -1.28 -11.86 20.94
CA LEU A 238 -0.37 -12.48 19.97
C LEU A 238 -0.84 -12.19 18.55
N HIS A 239 -2.16 -12.26 18.29
CA HIS A 239 -2.72 -11.84 17.01
C HIS A 239 -2.40 -10.37 16.70
N ALA A 240 -2.71 -9.46 17.63
CA ALA A 240 -2.42 -8.04 17.46
C ALA A 240 -0.92 -7.77 17.20
N ARG A 241 -0.03 -8.49 17.91
CA ARG A 241 1.42 -8.40 17.71
C ARG A 241 1.85 -8.91 16.34
N MET A 242 1.32 -10.05 15.88
CA MET A 242 1.62 -10.60 14.56
C MET A 242 1.19 -9.64 13.45
N ILE A 243 -0.02 -9.08 13.51
CA ILE A 243 -0.49 -8.12 12.51
C ILE A 243 0.39 -6.86 12.53
N GLY A 244 0.80 -6.38 13.71
CA GLY A 244 1.73 -5.26 13.82
C GLY A 244 3.09 -5.54 13.14
N LEU A 245 3.68 -6.71 13.38
CA LEU A 245 4.93 -7.14 12.75
C LEU A 245 4.78 -7.29 11.24
N GLY A 246 3.68 -7.88 10.76
CA GLY A 246 3.39 -8.00 9.34
C GLY A 246 3.25 -6.64 8.65
N CYS A 247 2.59 -5.67 9.29
CA CYS A 247 2.52 -4.30 8.78
C CYS A 247 3.91 -3.64 8.71
N ASP A 248 4.76 -3.85 9.71
CA ASP A 248 6.13 -3.30 9.72
C ASP A 248 6.99 -3.92 8.59
N LEU A 249 6.86 -5.22 8.35
CA LEU A 249 7.54 -5.92 7.25
C LEU A 249 7.11 -5.37 5.88
N VAL A 250 5.80 -5.30 5.64
CA VAL A 250 5.24 -4.75 4.40
C VAL A 250 5.68 -3.30 4.18
N ALA A 251 5.69 -2.48 5.23
CA ALA A 251 6.14 -1.09 5.14
C ALA A 251 7.62 -0.96 4.77
N ILE A 252 8.50 -1.78 5.37
CA ILE A 252 9.93 -1.77 5.05
C ILE A 252 10.16 -2.25 3.62
N ASP A 253 9.53 -3.35 3.22
CA ASP A 253 9.67 -3.89 1.87
C ASP A 253 9.19 -2.89 0.82
N ASN A 254 8.03 -2.25 1.05
CA ASN A 254 7.51 -1.20 0.20
C ASN A 254 8.52 -0.07 0.06
N ASP A 255 9.03 0.47 1.17
CA ASP A 255 9.99 1.59 1.16
C ASP A 255 11.29 1.22 0.43
N MET A 256 11.76 -0.02 0.59
CA MET A 256 12.95 -0.53 -0.09
C MET A 256 12.79 -0.52 -1.61
N VAL A 257 11.62 -0.95 -2.10
CA VAL A 257 11.38 -1.03 -3.55
C VAL A 257 10.98 0.30 -4.14
N SER A 258 10.18 1.09 -3.42
CA SER A 258 9.61 2.34 -3.91
C SER A 258 10.59 3.50 -3.82
N TYR A 259 11.66 3.38 -3.00
CA TYR A 259 12.61 4.45 -2.73
C TYR A 259 13.07 5.19 -3.97
N ASN A 260 13.50 4.47 -5.02
CA ASN A 260 14.03 5.09 -6.23
C ASN A 260 12.98 5.94 -6.97
N ARG A 261 11.72 5.46 -7.01
CA ARG A 261 10.58 6.21 -7.55
C ARG A 261 10.29 7.44 -6.70
N GLU A 262 10.22 7.26 -5.38
CA GLU A 262 9.81 8.31 -4.45
C GLU A 262 10.83 9.44 -4.37
N GLN A 263 12.12 9.13 -4.26
CA GLN A 263 13.17 10.15 -4.27
C GLN A 263 13.26 10.89 -5.62
N ALA A 264 12.94 10.23 -6.73
CA ALA A 264 12.90 10.84 -8.07
C ALA A 264 11.67 11.72 -8.31
N SER A 265 10.63 11.54 -7.49
CA SER A 265 9.37 12.28 -7.55
C SER A 265 9.29 13.37 -6.48
N GLY A 266 10.23 13.38 -5.53
CA GLY A 266 10.25 14.35 -4.43
C GLY A 266 9.46 13.90 -3.20
N ASN A 267 9.02 12.64 -3.14
CA ASN A 267 8.27 12.06 -2.02
C ASN A 267 9.15 11.17 -1.11
N GLY A 268 10.42 10.97 -1.45
CA GLY A 268 11.32 10.07 -0.70
C GLY A 268 11.73 10.52 0.70
N ASP A 269 11.27 11.68 1.19
CA ASP A 269 11.63 12.15 2.54
C ASP A 269 10.84 11.43 3.65
N PHE A 270 9.71 10.80 3.32
CA PHE A 270 8.95 9.92 4.22
C PHE A 270 9.17 8.46 3.80
N ASN A 271 10.39 7.95 4.04
CA ASN A 271 10.80 6.60 3.65
C ASN A 271 11.89 6.07 4.62
N PHE A 272 11.84 4.79 4.98
CA PHE A 272 12.77 4.11 5.88
C PHE A 272 14.22 4.24 5.44
N ILE A 273 14.53 4.17 4.14
CA ILE A 273 15.89 4.34 3.64
C ILE A 273 16.39 5.74 3.99
N THR A 274 15.63 6.78 3.64
CA THR A 274 16.02 8.17 3.91
C THR A 274 16.21 8.43 5.40
N LEU A 275 15.28 7.94 6.23
CA LEU A 275 15.38 8.12 7.68
C LEU A 275 16.56 7.36 8.28
N THR A 276 16.83 6.15 7.79
CA THR A 276 17.95 5.33 8.24
C THR A 276 19.29 5.99 7.87
N MET A 277 19.41 6.50 6.63
CA MET A 277 20.57 7.29 6.21
C MET A 277 20.78 8.51 7.11
N HIS A 278 19.72 9.28 7.35
CA HIS A 278 19.78 10.49 8.15
C HIS A 278 20.18 10.24 9.61
N HIS A 279 19.47 9.35 10.31
CA HIS A 279 19.67 9.15 11.75
C HIS A 279 20.95 8.41 12.12
N HIS A 280 21.47 7.59 11.20
CA HIS A 280 22.66 6.79 11.44
C HIS A 280 23.89 7.27 10.66
N GLY A 281 23.77 8.33 9.84
CA GLY A 281 24.86 8.82 9.00
C GLY A 281 25.35 7.78 7.99
N LEU A 282 24.43 6.95 7.50
CA LEU A 282 24.74 5.82 6.62
C LEU A 282 24.67 6.19 5.15
N THR A 283 25.45 5.50 4.33
CA THR A 283 25.28 5.51 2.87
C THR A 283 23.95 4.83 2.49
N LEU A 284 23.48 5.03 1.25
CA LEU A 284 22.30 4.32 0.74
C LEU A 284 22.44 2.80 0.87
N HIS A 285 23.60 2.27 0.47
CA HIS A 285 23.88 0.84 0.53
C HIS A 285 23.91 0.32 1.97
N ASP A 286 24.49 1.07 2.90
CA ASP A 286 24.52 0.68 4.31
C ASP A 286 23.16 0.79 5.00
N ALA A 287 22.36 1.79 4.64
CA ALA A 287 20.98 1.93 5.12
C ALA A 287 20.10 0.78 4.63
N ALA A 288 20.17 0.45 3.33
CA ALA A 288 19.52 -0.72 2.75
C ALA A 288 19.89 -2.00 3.50
N ARG A 289 21.20 -2.26 3.70
CA ARG A 289 21.67 -3.44 4.45
C ARG A 289 21.11 -3.49 5.88
N ARG A 290 21.09 -2.36 6.58
CA ARG A 290 20.54 -2.28 7.94
C ARG A 290 19.05 -2.60 7.99
N LEU A 291 18.28 -2.20 6.98
CA LEU A 291 16.86 -2.54 6.88
C LEU A 291 16.64 -4.04 6.59
N VAL A 292 17.54 -4.67 5.85
CA VAL A 292 17.53 -6.12 5.61
C VAL A 292 17.78 -6.90 6.90
N GLU A 293 18.77 -6.47 7.68
CA GLU A 293 19.01 -7.01 9.02
C GLU A 293 17.76 -6.82 9.90
N LYS A 294 17.11 -5.66 9.79
CA LYS A 294 15.89 -5.38 10.55
C LYS A 294 14.73 -6.29 10.17
N VAL A 295 14.50 -6.52 8.87
CA VAL A 295 13.47 -7.45 8.39
C VAL A 295 13.72 -8.86 8.91
N THR A 296 14.98 -9.32 8.90
CA THR A 296 15.36 -10.62 9.46
C THR A 296 14.99 -10.74 10.96
N GLU A 297 15.19 -9.68 11.75
CA GLU A 297 14.78 -9.66 13.16
C GLU A 297 13.26 -9.70 13.34
N LEU A 298 12.52 -8.98 12.49
CA LEU A 298 11.06 -8.89 12.56
C LEU A 298 10.42 -10.20 12.12
N ASP A 299 10.94 -10.85 11.08
CA ASP A 299 10.54 -12.19 10.64
C ASP A 299 10.69 -13.20 11.77
N ALA A 300 11.84 -13.22 12.45
CA ALA A 300 12.06 -14.13 13.57
C ALA A 300 11.03 -13.93 14.70
N GLN A 301 10.69 -12.67 15.00
CA GLN A 301 9.65 -12.35 15.98
C GLN A 301 8.26 -12.73 15.52
N PHE A 302 7.95 -12.53 14.23
CA PHE A 302 6.68 -12.91 13.64
C PHE A 302 6.50 -14.43 13.73
N MET A 303 7.53 -15.20 13.35
CA MET A 303 7.54 -16.65 13.41
C MET A 303 7.40 -17.18 14.85
N GLN A 304 8.03 -16.52 15.81
CA GLN A 304 7.85 -16.84 17.23
C GLN A 304 6.40 -16.62 17.68
N CYS A 305 5.84 -15.43 17.42
CA CYS A 305 4.45 -15.12 17.79
C CYS A 305 3.47 -16.09 17.13
N HIS A 306 3.72 -16.44 15.86
CA HIS A 306 2.93 -17.41 15.12
C HIS A 306 2.94 -18.79 15.78
N SER A 307 4.11 -19.29 16.17
CA SER A 307 4.22 -20.59 16.84
C SER A 307 3.52 -20.61 18.20
N GLU A 308 3.69 -19.54 19.00
CA GLU A 308 3.03 -19.41 20.31
C GLU A 308 1.51 -19.36 20.16
N PHE A 309 1.02 -18.61 19.16
CA PHE A 309 -0.40 -18.48 18.88
C PHE A 309 -1.03 -19.79 18.40
N CYS A 310 -0.38 -20.50 17.46
CA CYS A 310 -0.88 -21.79 16.97
C CYS A 310 -0.96 -22.84 18.07
N ALA A 311 -0.02 -22.86 19.01
CA ALA A 311 -0.08 -23.74 20.18
C ALA A 311 -1.30 -23.42 21.06
N ALA A 312 -1.52 -22.13 21.36
CA ALA A 312 -2.65 -21.69 22.17
C ALA A 312 -4.02 -22.01 21.53
N VAL A 313 -4.18 -21.76 20.22
CA VAL A 313 -5.43 -22.06 19.50
C VAL A 313 -5.69 -23.56 19.42
N GLY A 314 -4.65 -24.38 19.20
CA GLY A 314 -4.76 -25.83 19.16
C GLY A 314 -5.22 -26.44 20.48
N GLU A 315 -4.87 -25.83 21.61
CA GLU A 315 -5.30 -26.26 22.95
C GLU A 315 -6.72 -25.77 23.32
N ALA A 316 -7.13 -24.60 22.83
CA ALA A 316 -8.35 -23.91 23.26
C ALA A 316 -9.60 -24.17 22.39
N SER A 317 -9.44 -24.64 21.15
CA SER A 317 -10.51 -24.59 20.13
C SER A 317 -11.17 -25.94 19.84
N GLY A 318 -12.50 -25.95 19.67
CA GLY A 318 -13.20 -27.05 19.00
C GLY A 318 -12.85 -27.10 17.49
N GLY A 319 -12.98 -28.27 16.86
CA GLY A 319 -12.39 -28.54 15.54
C GLY A 319 -12.65 -27.52 14.42
N THR A 320 -13.85 -26.91 14.33
CA THR A 320 -14.17 -25.94 13.27
C THR A 320 -13.51 -24.58 13.45
N ALA A 321 -13.44 -24.06 14.69
CA ALA A 321 -12.78 -22.79 14.98
C ALA A 321 -11.27 -22.86 14.77
N ALA A 322 -10.66 -24.02 15.07
CA ALA A 322 -9.25 -24.28 14.81
C ALA A 322 -8.92 -24.24 13.31
N ILE A 323 -9.79 -24.81 12.45
CA ILE A 323 -9.59 -24.84 11.00
C ILE A 323 -9.67 -23.44 10.39
N GLN A 324 -10.71 -22.66 10.72
CA GLN A 324 -10.86 -21.28 10.21
C GLN A 324 -9.65 -20.41 10.60
N TRP A 325 -9.10 -20.62 11.79
CA TRP A 325 -7.91 -19.93 12.23
C TRP A 325 -6.64 -20.34 11.51
N GLN A 326 -6.46 -21.63 11.25
CA GLN A 326 -5.32 -22.09 10.46
C GLN A 326 -5.36 -21.47 9.06
N GLU A 327 -6.54 -21.46 8.41
CA GLU A 327 -6.73 -20.80 7.12
C GLU A 327 -6.44 -19.29 7.19
N TYR A 328 -6.83 -18.62 8.28
CA TYR A 328 -6.52 -17.21 8.46
C TYR A 328 -5.05 -16.95 8.77
N MET A 329 -4.37 -17.82 9.51
CA MET A 329 -2.93 -17.68 9.71
C MET A 329 -2.15 -17.92 8.42
N ASP A 330 -2.58 -18.89 7.60
CA ASP A 330 -2.04 -19.08 6.26
C ASP A 330 -2.23 -17.82 5.40
N HIS A 331 -3.38 -17.14 5.53
CA HIS A 331 -3.63 -15.83 4.91
C HIS A 331 -2.64 -14.77 5.42
N VAL A 332 -2.60 -14.53 6.74
CA VAL A 332 -1.72 -13.53 7.38
C VAL A 332 -0.26 -13.72 6.98
N GLN A 333 0.21 -14.96 6.85
CA GLN A 333 1.58 -15.24 6.41
C GLN A 333 1.81 -14.88 4.96
N ARG A 334 0.86 -15.15 4.06
CA ARG A 334 1.02 -14.89 2.63
C ARG A 334 0.94 -13.41 2.31
N GLU A 335 0.11 -12.66 3.05
CA GLU A 335 0.09 -11.20 3.02
C GLU A 335 1.49 -10.61 3.22
N CYS A 336 2.22 -11.07 4.24
CA CYS A 336 3.58 -10.59 4.56
C CYS A 336 4.57 -10.75 3.39
N VAL A 337 4.33 -11.70 2.47
CA VAL A 337 5.18 -12.02 1.30
C VAL A 337 4.78 -11.24 0.06
N SER A 338 3.52 -10.82 0.01
CA SER A 338 2.91 -10.26 -1.19
C SER A 338 3.04 -8.75 -1.30
N GLY A 339 3.50 -8.09 -0.23
CA GLY A 339 3.50 -6.63 -0.05
C GLY A 339 4.29 -5.82 -1.08
N VAL A 340 4.99 -6.46 -2.01
CA VAL A 340 5.64 -5.79 -3.12
C VAL A 340 5.52 -6.63 -4.39
N LEU A 341 4.89 -6.04 -5.41
CA LEU A 341 4.97 -6.46 -6.81
C LEU A 341 6.40 -6.83 -7.15
N GLU A 342 6.56 -8.02 -7.72
CA GLU A 342 7.81 -8.58 -8.21
C GLU A 342 8.49 -7.61 -9.18
N LEU A 343 9.26 -6.66 -8.66
CA LEU A 343 10.34 -6.06 -9.40
C LEU A 343 11.44 -7.13 -9.37
N GLU A 344 11.48 -7.97 -10.40
CA GLU A 344 12.59 -8.88 -10.70
C GLU A 344 13.97 -8.17 -10.74
N LEU A 345 13.98 -6.83 -10.65
CA LEU A 345 15.14 -5.98 -10.58
C LEU A 345 15.81 -6.04 -9.19
N ARG A 346 16.70 -7.03 -9.03
CA ARG A 346 17.67 -7.14 -7.92
C ARG A 346 18.69 -5.98 -7.87
N ALA A 347 18.69 -5.13 -8.89
CA ALA A 347 19.44 -3.88 -8.94
C ALA A 347 18.71 -2.88 -9.85
N VAL A 348 18.43 -1.68 -9.35
CA VAL A 348 17.78 -0.60 -10.12
C VAL A 348 18.71 0.61 -10.21
N ARG A 349 18.93 1.12 -11.42
CA ARG A 349 19.71 2.36 -11.61
C ARG A 349 18.97 3.52 -10.94
N LEU A 350 19.66 4.29 -10.11
CA LEU A 350 19.11 5.45 -9.46
C LEU A 350 18.75 6.53 -10.47
N ILE A 351 17.52 7.02 -10.38
CA ILE A 351 17.07 8.22 -11.07
C ILE A 351 17.54 9.43 -10.25
N PRO A 352 17.87 10.60 -10.84
CA PRO A 352 18.29 11.75 -10.05
C PRO A 352 17.23 12.19 -9.03
N LYS A 353 17.66 12.44 -7.78
CA LYS A 353 16.79 12.95 -6.70
C LYS A 353 16.17 14.28 -7.10
N LYS A 354 14.86 14.41 -6.86
CA LYS A 354 14.16 15.69 -6.89
C LYS A 354 13.85 16.15 -5.47
N MET A 355 13.94 17.44 -5.23
CA MET A 355 13.46 18.04 -3.99
C MET A 355 11.94 18.11 -4.03
N ARG A 356 11.28 17.77 -2.90
CA ARG A 356 9.85 18.02 -2.73
C ARG A 356 9.55 19.49 -3.02
N ASN A 357 8.62 19.76 -3.90
CA ASN A 357 8.18 21.11 -4.17
C ASN A 357 6.88 21.39 -3.40
N ALA A 358 7.00 21.98 -2.21
CA ALA A 358 5.85 22.31 -1.37
C ALA A 358 4.87 23.35 -1.99
N ASN A 359 5.23 23.96 -3.12
CA ASN A 359 4.39 24.91 -3.85
C ASN A 359 3.73 24.31 -5.09
N LEU A 360 4.14 23.11 -5.52
CA LEU A 360 3.44 22.41 -6.59
C LEU A 360 2.10 21.94 -6.03
N ARG A 361 1.02 22.39 -6.67
CA ARG A 361 -0.32 21.85 -6.53
C ARG A 361 -0.64 21.25 -7.88
N GLU A 362 -0.72 19.94 -7.94
CA GLU A 362 -0.94 19.27 -9.22
C GLU A 362 -2.42 19.35 -9.60
N ASN A 363 -2.70 20.06 -10.70
CA ASN A 363 -4.04 20.07 -11.30
C ASN A 363 -4.33 18.76 -12.05
N GLN A 364 -3.42 17.79 -12.05
CA GLN A 364 -3.55 16.42 -12.58
C GLN A 364 -2.54 15.53 -11.88
N VAL A 365 -2.99 14.40 -11.35
CA VAL A 365 -2.11 13.39 -10.73
C VAL A 365 -1.32 12.65 -11.82
N ASP A 366 -0.01 12.82 -11.80
CA ASP A 366 0.92 12.13 -12.72
C ASP A 366 1.45 10.85 -12.06
N VAL A 367 0.91 9.70 -12.48
CA VAL A 367 1.38 8.39 -12.03
C VAL A 367 2.73 8.10 -12.68
N PHE A 368 3.76 7.88 -11.86
CA PHE A 368 5.14 7.69 -12.31
C PHE A 368 5.61 6.24 -12.15
N LEU A 369 5.83 5.54 -13.28
CA LEU A 369 6.49 4.25 -13.29
C LEU A 369 8.01 4.39 -13.35
N MET A 370 8.73 3.54 -12.62
CA MET A 370 10.20 3.52 -12.66
C MET A 370 10.76 3.34 -14.08
N GLU A 371 10.10 2.54 -14.92
CA GLU A 371 10.51 2.29 -16.30
C GLU A 371 10.47 3.55 -17.18
N GLU A 372 9.54 4.48 -16.93
CA GLU A 372 9.45 5.72 -17.70
C GLU A 372 10.61 6.68 -17.42
N GLY A 373 11.17 6.63 -16.20
CA GLY A 373 12.36 7.39 -15.83
C GLY A 373 13.65 6.82 -16.42
N LEU A 374 13.75 5.49 -16.50
CA LEU A 374 14.89 4.79 -17.10
C LEU A 374 14.96 4.97 -18.62
N ALA A 375 13.82 5.14 -19.29
CA ALA A 375 13.76 5.40 -20.74
C ALA A 375 14.22 6.82 -21.16
N LYS A 376 14.51 7.72 -20.21
CA LYS A 376 14.92 9.12 -20.47
C LYS A 376 16.42 9.38 -20.38
N VAL A 377 17.26 8.35 -20.31
CA VAL A 377 18.74 8.49 -20.23
C VAL A 377 19.44 8.00 -21.48
#